data_AF-A0A0J7KMN6-F1
#
_entry.id   AF-A0A0J7KMN6-F1
#
_cell.length_a   1.000
_cell.length_b   1.000
_cell.length_c   1.000
_cell.angle_alpha   90.00
_cell.angle_beta   90.00
_cell.angle_gamma   90.00
#
_symmetry.space_group_name_H-M   'P 1'
#
loop_
_entity.id
_entity.type
_entity.pdbx_description
1 polymer ?
#
loop_
_entity_poly.entity_id
_entity_poly.type
_entity_poly.pdbx_seq_one_letter_code
_entity_poly.pdbx_strand_id
1 'polypeptide(L)'
;MDTSDASGVSNQRTLGEVIQTIRGEVKLSDYEITCLRPKRAATGGILYEVPGKGSGEKADKRAEKLKALLEPKGLRFTRPVKRAELRISGMDDASTPKDVVEAVAAVGGCVAGDIKVGKINRSPANRLGSLWVQCSAAAAKKVADSSPISIGGWISRVEVLGARPLQCFKCLETGHSRAQCKEKVDRSGLCYRCD
;
A
#
# COMPACT_ATOMS: atom_id res chain seq x y z
N MET A 1 -14.92 -43.86 -18.63
CA MET A 1 -15.81 -44.30 -17.55
C MET A 1 -16.11 -43.10 -16.71
N ASP A 2 -17.24 -42.49 -17.04
CA ASP A 2 -17.87 -41.42 -16.32
C ASP A 2 -18.18 -41.85 -14.88
N THR A 3 -17.82 -41.02 -13.92
CA THR A 3 -18.75 -40.64 -12.86
C THR A 3 -18.70 -39.12 -12.77
N SER A 4 -19.75 -38.55 -13.35
CA SER A 4 -20.23 -37.20 -13.09
C SER A 4 -20.36 -36.94 -11.60
N ASP A 5 -19.93 -35.75 -11.16
CA ASP A 5 -20.76 -34.96 -10.27
C ASP A 5 -20.86 -33.54 -10.82
N ALA A 6 -22.06 -33.24 -11.29
CA ALA A 6 -22.50 -31.98 -11.81
C ALA A 6 -22.86 -31.06 -10.63
N SER A 7 -22.02 -30.05 -10.39
CA SER A 7 -22.43 -28.75 -9.88
C SER A 7 -21.19 -27.87 -9.75
N GLY A 8 -20.73 -27.32 -10.87
CA GLY A 8 -19.78 -26.21 -10.88
C GLY A 8 -20.45 -24.92 -10.39
N VAL A 9 -21.01 -24.92 -9.17
CA VAL A 9 -21.41 -23.69 -8.49
C VAL A 9 -20.11 -23.05 -8.01
N SER A 10 -19.57 -22.15 -8.82
CA SER A 10 -18.63 -21.16 -8.31
C SER A 10 -19.35 -20.45 -7.17
N ASN A 11 -18.99 -20.78 -5.93
CA ASN A 11 -19.51 -20.15 -4.72
C ASN A 11 -18.93 -18.71 -4.62
N GLN A 12 -19.14 -17.92 -5.68
CA GLN A 12 -18.79 -16.52 -5.76
C GLN A 12 -19.76 -15.78 -4.87
N ARG A 13 -19.43 -15.72 -3.58
CA ARG A 13 -20.12 -14.84 -2.64
C ARG A 13 -20.06 -13.43 -3.21
N THR A 14 -21.23 -12.83 -3.39
CA THR A 14 -21.27 -11.44 -3.85
C THR A 14 -20.67 -10.54 -2.78
N LEU A 15 -20.10 -9.40 -3.18
CA LEU A 15 -19.57 -8.43 -2.23
C LEU A 15 -20.64 -7.99 -1.21
N GLY A 16 -21.90 -7.95 -1.64
CA GLY A 16 -23.05 -7.65 -0.78
C GLY A 16 -23.25 -8.68 0.34
N GLU A 17 -23.23 -9.97 0.03
CA GLU A 17 -23.35 -11.06 1.02
C GLU A 17 -22.22 -11.04 2.04
N VAL A 18 -20.99 -10.78 1.60
CA VAL A 18 -19.83 -10.65 2.48
C VAL A 18 -20.01 -9.48 3.43
N ILE A 19 -20.48 -8.33 2.94
CA ILE A 19 -20.74 -7.15 3.77
C ILE A 19 -21.87 -7.40 4.77
N GLN A 20 -22.92 -8.14 4.38
CA GLN A 20 -24.01 -8.49 5.29
C GLN A 20 -23.53 -9.41 6.42
N THR A 21 -22.73 -10.43 6.08
CA THR A 21 -22.07 -11.29 7.07
C THR A 21 -21.24 -10.47 8.05
N ILE A 22 -20.42 -9.53 7.54
CA ILE A 22 -19.62 -8.63 8.38
C ILE A 22 -20.49 -7.79 9.32
N ARG A 23 -21.62 -7.25 8.83
CA ARG A 23 -22.55 -6.45 9.65
C ARG A 23 -23.20 -7.27 10.77
N GLY A 24 -23.49 -8.55 10.53
CA GLY A 24 -24.04 -9.46 11.53
C GLY A 24 -23.03 -9.83 12.62
N GLU A 25 -21.77 -10.05 12.25
CA GLU A 25 -20.74 -10.55 13.17
C GLU A 25 -19.93 -9.45 13.88
N VAL A 26 -19.84 -8.25 13.28
CA VAL A 26 -19.00 -7.16 13.77
C VAL A 26 -19.82 -5.87 13.88
N LYS A 27 -20.24 -5.55 15.10
CA LYS A 27 -20.94 -4.29 15.40
C LYS A 27 -19.94 -3.13 15.43
N LEU A 28 -20.35 -1.97 14.93
CA LEU A 28 -19.50 -0.77 14.91
C LEU A 28 -19.32 -0.15 16.30
N SER A 29 -20.34 -0.29 17.15
CA SER A 29 -20.36 0.21 18.53
C SER A 29 -19.24 -0.36 19.39
N ASP A 30 -18.84 -1.61 19.16
CA ASP A 30 -17.75 -2.30 19.86
C ASP A 30 -16.39 -1.60 19.68
N TYR A 31 -16.28 -0.74 18.65
CA TYR A 31 -15.06 0.02 18.32
C TYR A 31 -15.27 1.53 18.48
N GLU A 32 -16.36 1.95 19.11
CA GLU A 32 -16.74 3.35 19.24
C GLU A 32 -16.80 4.08 17.88
N ILE A 33 -17.26 3.37 16.85
CA ILE A 33 -17.47 3.91 15.50
C ILE A 33 -18.97 4.09 15.32
N THR A 34 -19.41 5.32 15.10
CA THR A 34 -20.84 5.62 14.86
C THR A 34 -21.26 5.24 13.45
N CYS A 35 -20.44 5.56 12.45
CA CYS A 35 -20.73 5.29 11.05
C CYS A 35 -19.45 5.11 10.23
N LEU A 36 -19.59 4.50 9.06
CA LEU A 36 -18.52 4.37 8.07
C LEU A 36 -18.90 5.17 6.82
N ARG A 37 -17.90 5.78 6.18
CA ARG A 37 -18.07 6.43 4.88
C ARG A 37 -17.56 5.49 3.78
N PRO A 38 -18.45 4.83 3.01
CA PRO A 38 -18.02 4.01 1.89
C PRO A 38 -17.54 4.91 0.74
N LYS A 39 -16.43 4.51 0.12
CA LYS A 39 -15.85 5.13 -1.08
C LYS A 39 -15.51 4.06 -2.09
N ARG A 40 -15.74 4.33 -3.37
CA ARG A 40 -15.24 3.47 -4.46
C ARG A 40 -13.77 3.79 -4.69
N ALA A 41 -12.93 2.77 -4.61
CA ALA A 41 -11.51 2.88 -4.94
C ALA A 41 -11.33 2.96 -6.46
N ALA A 42 -10.21 3.52 -6.92
CA ALA A 42 -9.89 3.66 -8.35
C ALA A 42 -9.80 2.31 -9.10
N THR A 43 -9.63 1.20 -8.38
CA THR A 43 -9.62 -0.16 -8.92
C THR A 43 -10.99 -0.85 -8.89
N GLY A 44 -12.05 -0.15 -8.46
CA GLY A 44 -13.42 -0.68 -8.35
C GLY A 44 -13.78 -1.30 -6.99
N GLY A 45 -12.80 -1.52 -6.11
CA GLY A 45 -13.03 -1.98 -4.73
C GLY A 45 -13.82 -0.99 -3.86
N ILE A 46 -14.28 -1.42 -2.69
CA ILE A 46 -14.93 -0.56 -1.69
C ILE A 46 -13.97 -0.29 -0.54
N LEU A 47 -13.74 0.99 -0.24
CA LEU A 47 -13.02 1.47 0.93
C LEU A 47 -14.04 1.96 1.97
N TYR A 48 -13.88 1.52 3.23
CA TYR A 48 -14.68 2.01 4.34
C TYR A 48 -13.84 2.93 5.22
N GLU A 49 -14.04 4.23 5.10
CA GLU A 49 -13.37 5.23 5.92
C GLU A 49 -14.04 5.33 7.30
N VAL A 50 -13.22 5.35 8.36
CA VAL A 50 -13.66 5.62 9.74
C VAL A 50 -13.48 7.12 10.01
N PRO A 51 -14.57 7.89 10.17
CA PRO A 51 -14.47 9.31 10.48
C PRO A 51 -14.15 9.55 11.96
N GLY A 52 -13.65 10.74 12.27
CA GLY A 52 -13.50 11.23 13.65
C GLY A 52 -12.10 11.14 14.25
N LYS A 53 -11.97 11.64 15.49
CA LYS A 53 -10.73 11.62 16.27
C LYS A 53 -10.40 10.19 16.72
N GLY A 54 -9.12 9.81 16.68
CA GLY A 54 -8.70 8.45 17.03
C GLY A 54 -9.11 7.39 15.98
N SER A 55 -9.50 7.80 14.78
CA SER A 55 -9.91 6.90 13.69
C SER A 55 -8.85 5.86 13.33
N GLY A 56 -7.57 6.19 13.50
CA GLY A 56 -6.45 5.26 13.29
C GLY A 56 -6.58 4.00 14.13
N GLU A 57 -6.58 4.16 15.46
CA GLU A 57 -6.65 3.06 16.44
C GLU A 57 -7.96 2.28 16.34
N LYS A 58 -9.08 2.99 16.15
CA LYS A 58 -10.40 2.36 15.95
C LYS A 58 -10.43 1.49 14.69
N ALA A 59 -9.82 1.97 13.60
CA ALA A 59 -9.67 1.21 12.37
C ALA A 59 -8.73 0.01 12.55
N ASP A 60 -7.66 0.13 13.34
CA ASP A 60 -6.71 -0.95 13.62
C ASP A 60 -7.39 -2.10 14.37
N LYS A 61 -8.04 -1.81 15.51
CA LYS A 61 -8.78 -2.82 16.29
C LYS A 61 -9.83 -3.55 15.46
N ARG A 62 -10.57 -2.81 14.62
CA ARG A 62 -11.59 -3.40 13.75
C ARG A 62 -10.98 -4.23 12.61
N ALA A 63 -9.83 -3.81 12.08
CA ALA A 63 -9.13 -4.53 11.02
C ALA A 63 -8.63 -5.90 11.50
N GLU A 64 -8.16 -6.01 12.73
CA GLU A 64 -7.71 -7.29 13.32
C GLU A 64 -8.85 -8.32 13.39
N LYS A 65 -10.01 -7.94 13.93
CA LYS A 65 -11.17 -8.85 13.98
C LYS A 65 -11.66 -9.23 12.59
N LEU A 66 -11.67 -8.28 11.65
CA LEU A 66 -12.07 -8.54 10.27
C LEU A 66 -11.09 -9.47 9.55
N LYS A 67 -9.78 -9.33 9.75
CA LYS A 67 -8.80 -10.28 9.21
C LYS A 67 -9.03 -11.69 9.76
N ALA A 68 -9.15 -11.83 11.08
CA ALA A 68 -9.40 -13.13 11.72
C ALA A 68 -10.69 -13.81 11.21
N LEU A 69 -11.71 -13.02 10.87
CA LEU A 69 -12.96 -13.53 10.33
C LEU A 69 -12.90 -13.90 8.85
N LEU A 70 -12.20 -13.09 8.05
CA LEU A 70 -12.26 -13.14 6.59
C LEU A 70 -11.15 -13.99 5.98
N GLU A 71 -9.95 -14.03 6.58
CA GLU A 71 -8.82 -14.83 6.09
C GLU A 71 -9.13 -16.34 6.04
N PRO A 72 -9.79 -16.95 7.05
CA PRO A 72 -10.21 -18.35 6.97
C PRO A 72 -11.25 -18.61 5.87
N LYS A 73 -12.02 -17.58 5.49
CA LYS A 73 -13.01 -17.63 4.42
C LYS A 73 -12.39 -17.33 3.04
N GLY A 74 -11.05 -17.23 2.95
CA GLY A 74 -10.31 -16.92 1.72
C GLY A 74 -10.44 -15.46 1.25
N LEU A 75 -10.97 -14.57 2.09
CA LEU A 75 -11.23 -13.17 1.75
C LEU A 75 -10.11 -12.28 2.30
N ARG A 76 -9.45 -11.54 1.40
CA ARG A 76 -8.36 -10.63 1.78
C ARG A 76 -8.91 -9.31 2.30
N PHE A 77 -8.73 -9.07 3.60
CA PHE A 77 -8.98 -7.77 4.21
C PHE A 77 -7.67 -6.98 4.37
N THR A 78 -7.66 -5.71 3.95
CA THR A 78 -6.51 -4.83 4.11
C THR A 78 -6.93 -3.54 4.79
N ARG A 79 -6.02 -2.94 5.57
CA ARG A 79 -6.17 -1.59 6.14
C ARG A 79 -5.29 -0.62 5.34
N PRO A 80 -5.84 0.11 4.36
CA PRO A 80 -5.04 1.01 3.55
C PRO A 80 -4.63 2.24 4.36
N VAL A 81 -3.34 2.54 4.37
CA VAL A 81 -2.78 3.78 4.95
C VAL A 81 -2.18 4.59 3.81
N LYS A 82 -2.27 5.93 3.88
CA LYS A 82 -1.56 6.79 2.92
C LYS A 82 -0.06 6.51 3.04
N ARG A 83 0.57 6.15 1.92
CA ARG A 83 2.01 5.88 1.83
C ARG A 83 2.69 7.03 1.10
N ALA A 84 3.95 7.26 1.43
CA ALA A 84 4.81 8.21 0.73
C ALA A 84 6.12 7.51 0.35
N GLU A 85 6.74 8.02 -0.72
CA GLU A 85 8.00 7.51 -1.24
C GLU A 85 9.12 8.49 -0.88
N LEU A 86 10.28 7.95 -0.52
CA LEU A 86 11.49 8.70 -0.19
C LEU A 86 12.64 8.20 -1.06
N ARG A 87 13.60 9.09 -1.33
CA ARG A 87 14.93 8.74 -1.82
C ARG A 87 15.94 9.00 -0.71
N ILE A 88 16.74 7.98 -0.40
CA ILE A 88 17.85 8.08 0.54
C ILE A 88 19.14 7.98 -0.26
N SER A 89 20.09 8.88 0.00
CA SER A 89 21.37 8.98 -0.73
C SER A 89 22.52 9.30 0.23
N GLY A 90 23.75 8.96 -0.17
CA GLY A 90 24.93 9.16 0.66
C GLY A 90 25.33 7.94 1.49
N MET A 91 24.84 6.76 1.13
CA MET A 91 25.18 5.51 1.81
C MET A 91 26.52 4.96 1.31
N ASP A 92 27.30 4.37 2.20
CA ASP A 92 28.57 3.75 1.86
C ASP A 92 28.39 2.37 1.19
N ASP A 93 29.53 1.71 0.90
CA ASP A 93 29.54 0.39 0.27
C ASP A 93 29.26 -0.77 1.23
N ALA A 94 29.28 -0.57 2.54
CA ALA A 94 28.88 -1.59 3.51
C ALA A 94 27.36 -1.57 3.79
N SER A 95 26.69 -0.45 3.53
CA SER A 95 25.27 -0.25 3.77
C SER A 95 24.42 -1.32 3.08
N THR A 96 23.51 -1.91 3.85
CA THR A 96 22.53 -2.90 3.40
C THR A 96 21.11 -2.34 3.45
N PRO A 97 20.15 -2.94 2.71
CA PRO A 97 18.75 -2.56 2.81
C PRO A 97 18.17 -2.72 4.23
N LYS A 98 18.73 -3.61 5.05
CA LYS A 98 18.28 -3.84 6.45
C LYS A 98 18.61 -2.65 7.33
N ASP A 99 19.83 -2.12 7.23
CA ASP A 99 20.28 -0.93 7.99
C ASP A 99 19.34 0.26 7.73
N VAL A 100 18.87 0.37 6.49
CA VAL A 100 17.96 1.44 6.08
C VAL A 100 16.57 1.23 6.66
N VAL A 101 16.05 -0.01 6.65
CA VAL A 101 14.76 -0.32 7.27
C VAL A 101 14.80 -0.02 8.76
N GLU A 102 15.87 -0.41 9.46
CA GLU A 102 16.05 -0.16 10.89
C GLU A 102 16.14 1.33 11.20
N ALA A 103 16.95 2.09 10.45
CA ALA A 103 17.07 3.53 10.64
C ALA A 103 15.75 4.27 10.36
N VAL A 104 15.05 3.91 9.28
CA VAL A 104 13.75 4.52 8.93
C VAL A 104 12.67 4.14 9.95
N ALA A 105 12.67 2.90 10.45
CA ALA A 105 11.75 2.46 11.49
C ALA A 105 11.98 3.22 12.80
N ALA A 106 13.24 3.39 13.21
CA ALA A 106 13.61 4.11 14.42
C ALA A 106 13.23 5.59 14.36
N VAL A 107 13.60 6.30 13.28
CA VAL A 107 13.30 7.73 13.12
C VAL A 107 11.82 7.98 12.82
N GLY A 108 11.21 7.12 11.99
CA GLY A 108 9.81 7.24 11.59
C GLY A 108 8.82 6.78 12.66
N GLY A 109 9.27 6.01 13.65
CA GLY A 109 8.41 5.37 14.65
C GLY A 109 7.39 4.43 14.01
N CYS A 110 7.82 3.64 13.03
CA CYS A 110 6.97 2.70 12.30
C CYS A 110 7.54 1.29 12.33
N VAL A 111 6.68 0.29 12.11
CA VAL A 111 7.09 -1.12 12.11
C VAL A 111 7.86 -1.44 10.84
N ALA A 112 8.96 -2.18 10.94
CA ALA A 112 9.80 -2.57 9.81
C ALA A 112 9.01 -3.24 8.66
N GLY A 113 8.00 -4.05 8.98
CA GLY A 113 7.14 -4.72 8.01
C GLY A 113 6.28 -3.77 7.14
N ASP A 114 6.06 -2.53 7.60
CA ASP A 114 5.36 -1.52 6.83
C ASP A 114 6.27 -0.75 5.87
N ILE A 115 7.59 -0.92 5.97
CA ILE A 115 8.59 -0.24 5.15
C ILE A 115 8.94 -1.15 3.96
N LYS A 116 8.90 -0.58 2.76
CA LYS A 116 9.40 -1.23 1.54
C LYS A 116 10.66 -0.51 1.09
N VAL A 117 11.68 -1.26 0.75
CA VAL A 117 12.95 -0.72 0.24
C VAL A 117 13.27 -1.33 -1.11
N GLY A 118 13.82 -0.51 -2.00
CA GLY A 118 14.38 -0.94 -3.27
C GLY A 118 15.79 -1.48 -3.12
N LYS A 119 16.37 -1.94 -4.23
CA LYS A 119 17.81 -2.26 -4.28
C LYS A 119 18.63 -0.98 -4.13
N ILE A 120 19.78 -1.09 -3.47
CA ILE A 120 20.74 0.00 -3.40
C ILE A 120 21.37 0.16 -4.78
N ASN A 121 21.19 1.34 -5.37
CA ASN A 121 21.82 1.72 -6.62
C ASN A 121 23.17 2.36 -6.31
N ARG A 122 24.24 1.66 -6.69
CA ARG A 122 25.62 2.14 -6.64
C ARG A 122 26.00 2.55 -8.05
N SER A 123 26.08 3.85 -8.29
CA SER A 123 26.40 4.35 -9.63
C SER A 123 27.89 4.16 -9.91
N PRO A 124 28.29 3.69 -11.11
CA PRO A 124 29.70 3.55 -11.48
C PRO A 124 30.51 4.86 -11.44
N ALA A 125 29.84 6.02 -11.46
CA ALA A 125 30.46 7.34 -11.48
C ALA A 125 30.97 7.82 -10.10
N ASN A 126 31.46 6.91 -9.25
CA ASN A 126 31.99 7.20 -7.91
C ASN A 126 31.00 7.92 -6.96
N ARG A 127 29.69 7.70 -7.17
CA ARG A 127 28.64 8.28 -6.30
C ARG A 127 28.29 7.29 -5.19
N LEU A 128 28.16 7.81 -3.97
CA LEU A 128 27.63 7.06 -2.84
C LEU A 128 26.24 6.46 -3.16
N GLY A 129 25.93 5.34 -2.50
CA GLY A 129 24.73 4.57 -2.73
C GLY A 129 23.46 5.40 -2.55
N SER A 130 22.45 5.11 -3.38
CA SER A 130 21.10 5.66 -3.26
C SER A 130 20.04 4.58 -3.37
N LEU A 131 18.91 4.75 -2.69
CA LEU A 131 17.81 3.79 -2.77
C LEU A 131 16.45 4.47 -2.57
N TRP A 132 15.43 3.75 -3.03
CA TRP A 132 14.03 4.12 -2.88
C TRP A 132 13.42 3.45 -1.65
N VAL A 133 12.68 4.22 -0.84
CA VAL A 133 11.94 3.72 0.33
C VAL A 133 10.47 4.11 0.20
N GLN A 134 9.56 3.26 0.66
CA GLN A 134 8.16 3.58 0.80
C GLN A 134 7.64 3.15 2.17
N CYS A 135 7.15 4.12 2.94
CA CYS A 135 6.55 3.91 4.27
C CYS A 135 5.24 4.69 4.40
N SER A 136 4.62 4.69 5.59
CA SER A 136 3.43 5.51 5.84
C SER A 136 3.77 7.00 5.69
N ALA A 137 2.81 7.82 5.23
CA ALA A 137 3.05 9.24 5.03
C ALA A 137 3.44 9.96 6.33
N ALA A 138 2.92 9.51 7.48
CA ALA A 138 3.29 10.03 8.79
C ALA A 138 4.75 9.73 9.16
N ALA A 139 5.20 8.49 8.92
CA ALA A 139 6.60 8.10 9.14
C ALA A 139 7.53 8.83 8.17
N ALA A 140 7.17 8.90 6.89
CA ALA A 140 7.94 9.57 5.86
C ALA A 140 8.18 11.05 6.19
N LYS A 141 7.17 11.74 6.72
CA LYS A 141 7.30 13.13 7.16
C LYS A 141 8.33 13.27 8.27
N LYS A 142 8.24 12.45 9.34
CA LYS A 142 9.22 12.48 10.43
C LYS A 142 10.65 12.21 9.96
N VAL A 143 10.81 11.25 9.05
CA VAL A 143 12.13 10.90 8.49
C VAL A 143 12.70 12.02 7.63
N ALA A 144 11.85 12.71 6.85
CA ALA A 144 12.26 13.85 6.06
C ALA A 144 12.60 15.07 6.92
N ASP A 145 11.81 15.35 7.96
CA ASP A 145 12.04 16.46 8.90
C ASP A 145 13.35 16.26 9.70
N SER A 146 13.74 15.00 9.95
CA SER A 146 15.00 14.63 10.61
C SER A 146 16.19 14.47 9.65
N SER A 147 16.07 14.90 8.40
CA SER A 147 17.18 14.76 7.43
C SER A 147 18.34 15.73 7.75
N PRO A 148 19.60 15.28 7.66
CA PRO A 148 20.07 13.94 7.32
C PRO A 148 19.99 12.95 8.49
N ILE A 149 19.83 11.66 8.18
CA ILE A 149 19.75 10.57 9.17
C ILE A 149 21.00 9.71 9.16
N SER A 150 21.32 9.06 10.29
CA SER A 150 22.42 8.08 10.36
C SER A 150 21.94 6.69 9.95
N ILE A 151 22.64 6.05 9.03
CA ILE A 151 22.40 4.68 8.56
C ILE A 151 23.72 3.92 8.63
N GLY A 152 23.77 2.86 9.45
CA GLY A 152 25.01 2.08 9.62
C GLY A 152 26.21 2.90 10.10
N GLY A 153 25.98 4.03 10.78
CA GLY A 153 27.02 4.97 11.20
C GLY A 153 27.35 6.10 10.20
N TRP A 154 26.70 6.12 9.02
CA TRP A 154 26.96 7.11 7.96
C TRP A 154 25.81 8.10 7.79
N ILE A 155 26.16 9.37 7.51
CA ILE A 155 25.20 10.44 7.28
C ILE A 155 24.56 10.29 5.89
N SER A 156 23.25 10.08 5.85
CA SER A 156 22.47 9.91 4.63
C SER A 156 21.41 11.01 4.48
N ARG A 157 21.32 11.60 3.29
CA ARG A 157 20.31 12.61 2.95
C ARG A 157 19.01 11.93 2.51
N VAL A 158 17.89 12.49 2.96
CA VAL A 158 16.53 12.03 2.66
C VAL A 158 15.83 13.08 1.81
N GLU A 159 15.18 12.65 0.73
CA GLU A 159 14.38 13.47 -0.16
C GLU A 159 12.97 12.85 -0.28
N VAL A 160 11.91 13.65 -0.10
CA VAL A 160 10.54 13.19 -0.33
C VAL A 160 10.24 13.18 -1.82
N LEU A 161 9.79 12.04 -2.34
CA LEU A 161 9.41 11.92 -3.75
C LEU A 161 7.96 12.35 -3.94
N GLY A 162 7.73 13.11 -5.02
CA GLY A 162 6.39 13.46 -5.47
C GLY A 162 5.55 12.22 -5.78
N ALA A 163 4.23 12.33 -5.61
CA ALA A 163 3.32 11.26 -5.96
C ALA A 163 3.43 10.96 -7.45
N ARG A 164 3.72 9.69 -7.79
CA ARG A 164 3.73 9.28 -9.20
C ARG A 164 2.31 9.36 -9.75
N PRO A 165 2.10 10.00 -10.91
CA PRO A 165 0.79 10.03 -11.52
C PRO A 165 0.33 8.60 -11.84
N LEU A 166 -0.98 8.36 -11.72
CA LEU A 166 -1.56 7.10 -12.19
C LEU A 166 -1.33 7.00 -13.69
N GLN A 167 -0.87 5.85 -14.18
CA GLN A 167 -0.75 5.59 -15.62
C GLN A 167 -1.70 4.46 -16.00
N CYS A 168 -2.49 4.71 -17.04
CA CYS A 168 -3.44 3.74 -17.55
C CYS A 168 -2.72 2.70 -18.42
N PHE A 169 -2.74 1.43 -18.02
CA PHE A 169 -2.14 0.35 -18.83
C PHE A 169 -2.89 0.03 -20.14
N LYS A 170 -4.09 0.60 -20.34
CA LYS A 170 -4.86 0.42 -21.58
C LYS A 170 -4.48 1.47 -22.62
N CYS A 171 -4.53 2.76 -22.31
CA CYS A 171 -4.26 3.82 -23.29
C CYS A 171 -2.86 4.45 -23.16
N LEU A 172 -2.12 4.12 -22.09
CA LEU A 172 -0.79 4.61 -21.71
C LEU A 172 -0.75 6.07 -21.20
N GLU A 173 -1.88 6.76 -21.15
CA GLU A 173 -2.00 8.12 -20.61
C GLU A 173 -1.97 8.17 -19.08
N THR A 174 -1.64 9.34 -18.53
CA THR A 174 -1.64 9.61 -17.08
C THR A 174 -2.99 10.12 -16.56
N GLY A 175 -3.27 9.91 -15.28
CA GLY A 175 -4.40 10.48 -14.54
C GLY A 175 -5.53 9.50 -14.20
N HIS A 176 -5.56 8.30 -14.80
CA HIS A 176 -6.65 7.33 -14.56
C HIS A 176 -6.16 5.87 -14.60
N SER A 177 -7.00 4.96 -14.09
CA SER A 177 -6.76 3.51 -14.13
C SER A 177 -7.49 2.85 -15.30
N ARG A 178 -7.14 1.61 -15.65
CA ARG A 178 -7.84 0.83 -16.70
C ARG A 178 -9.35 0.72 -16.44
N ALA A 179 -9.76 0.60 -15.17
CA ALA A 179 -11.18 0.48 -14.79
C ALA A 179 -12.00 1.76 -15.08
N GLN A 180 -11.33 2.91 -15.20
CA GLN A 180 -11.95 4.21 -15.48
C GLN A 180 -11.61 4.71 -16.89
N CYS A 181 -10.92 3.90 -17.69
CA CYS A 181 -10.52 4.28 -19.04
C CYS A 181 -11.73 4.29 -19.97
N LYS A 182 -11.97 5.43 -20.61
CA LYS A 182 -13.02 5.59 -21.63
C LYS A 182 -12.50 5.38 -23.05
N GLU A 183 -11.18 5.26 -23.20
CA GLU A 183 -10.55 5.11 -24.51
C GLU A 183 -10.89 3.76 -25.12
N LYS A 184 -11.19 3.74 -26.42
CA LYS A 184 -11.58 2.51 -27.12
C LYS A 184 -10.37 1.66 -27.44
N VAL A 185 -9.27 2.30 -27.85
CA VAL A 185 -8.04 1.64 -28.27
C VAL A 185 -7.32 1.02 -27.07
N ASP A 186 -6.94 -0.26 -27.20
CA ASP A 186 -6.10 -0.95 -26.22
C ASP A 186 -4.65 -0.99 -26.74
N ARG A 187 -3.78 -0.23 -26.08
CA ARG A 187 -2.34 -0.15 -26.30
C ARG A 187 -1.55 -0.97 -25.28
N SER A 188 -2.20 -1.86 -24.51
CA SER A 188 -1.50 -2.64 -23.47
C SER A 188 -0.41 -3.57 -24.01
N GLY A 189 -0.47 -3.91 -25.30
CA GLY A 189 0.55 -4.71 -25.99
C GLY A 189 1.74 -3.90 -26.51
N LEU A 190 1.69 -2.57 -26.45
CA LEU A 190 2.74 -1.68 -26.94
C LEU A 190 3.67 -1.26 -25.80
N CYS A 191 4.92 -0.96 -26.16
CA CYS A 191 5.86 -0.34 -25.23
C CYS A 191 5.44 1.11 -24.99
N TYR A 192 5.37 1.56 -23.73
CA TYR A 192 5.05 2.96 -23.40
C TYR A 192 6.04 4.00 -23.94
N ARG A 193 7.17 3.57 -24.53
CA ARG A 193 8.17 4.43 -25.16
C ARG A 193 8.20 4.33 -26.68
N CYS A 194 7.48 3.38 -27.28
CA CYS A 194 7.46 3.21 -28.72
C CYS A 194 6.05 3.58 -29.19
N ASP A 195 5.94 4.73 -29.86
CA ASP A 195 4.72 5.16 -30.56
C ASP A 195 4.40 4.21 -31.73
#